data_AF-A0A3S1F9H7-F1
#
_entry.id   AF-A0A3S1F9H7-F1
#
_cell.length_a   1.000
_cell.length_b   1.000
_cell.length_c   1.000
_cell.angle_alpha   90.00
_cell.angle_beta   90.00
_cell.angle_gamma   90.00
#
_symmetry.space_group_name_H-M   'P 1'
#
loop_
_entity.id
_entity.type
_entity.pdbx_description
1 polymer ?
#
loop_
_entity_poly.entity_id
_entity_poly.type
_entity_poly.pdbx_seq_one_letter_code
_entity_poly.pdbx_strand_id
1 'polypeptide(L)'
;QLIILFESEPKVPIKLNGKIDIGVYDPTFYTAIDFTEDSNITVEGLPSNCTSKVVRPDPDEAIKENQKTLTDAFFNDPTGTDMSKIFATKLELTCQPEG
;
A
#
# COMPACT_ATOMS: atom_id res chain seq x y z
N GLN A 1 6.24 -10.44 -22.90
CA GLN A 1 5.83 -9.74 -21.66
C GLN A 1 4.47 -10.30 -21.27
N LEU A 2 4.32 -10.77 -20.03
CA LEU A 2 3.02 -11.16 -19.47
C LEU A 2 2.52 -9.97 -18.64
N ILE A 3 1.30 -9.51 -18.90
CA ILE A 3 0.65 -8.44 -18.15
C ILE A 3 -0.49 -9.09 -17.35
N ILE A 4 -0.50 -8.89 -16.04
CA ILE A 4 -1.53 -9.39 -15.14
C ILE A 4 -2.23 -8.17 -14.55
N LEU A 5 -3.55 -8.08 -14.74
CA LEU A 5 -4.39 -7.03 -14.13
C LEU A 5 -5.10 -7.61 -12.91
N PHE A 6 -5.16 -6.79 -11.87
CA PHE A 6 -5.90 -7.09 -10.65
C PHE A 6 -6.90 -5.96 -10.40
N GLU A 7 -8.12 -6.33 -10.07
CA GLU A 7 -9.18 -5.41 -9.65
C GLU A 7 -9.63 -5.83 -8.26
N SER A 8 -9.87 -4.85 -7.39
CA SER A 8 -10.32 -5.09 -6.02
C SER A 8 -11.41 -4.09 -5.66
N GLU A 9 -12.56 -4.62 -5.26
CA GLU A 9 -13.68 -3.82 -4.75
C GLU A 9 -13.75 -3.94 -3.21
N PRO A 10 -13.91 -2.83 -2.48
CA PRO A 10 -14.16 -2.88 -1.04
C PRO A 10 -15.44 -3.65 -0.71
N LYS A 11 -15.35 -4.66 0.17
CA LYS A 11 -16.52 -5.43 0.64
C LYS A 11 -17.58 -4.55 1.32
N VAL A 12 -17.17 -3.44 1.92
CA VAL A 12 -18.03 -2.46 2.57
C VAL A 12 -17.65 -1.07 2.05
N PRO A 13 -18.61 -0.17 1.80
CA PRO A 13 -18.31 1.18 1.35
C PRO A 13 -17.32 1.90 2.26
N ILE A 14 -16.27 2.47 1.65
CA ILE A 14 -15.27 3.28 2.34
C ILE A 14 -15.67 4.74 2.18
N LYS A 15 -15.78 5.47 3.30
CA LYS A 15 -16.02 6.91 3.27
C LYS A 15 -14.76 7.62 2.79
N LEU A 16 -14.85 8.31 1.65
CA LEU A 16 -13.76 9.09 1.08
C LEU A 16 -13.62 10.44 1.81
N ASN A 17 -12.87 10.46 2.91
CA ASN A 17 -12.62 11.67 3.69
C ASN A 17 -11.21 11.66 4.29
N GLY A 18 -10.45 12.73 4.09
CA GLY A 18 -9.09 12.85 4.58
C GLY A 18 -8.12 11.97 3.81
N LYS A 19 -7.13 11.40 4.52
CA LYS A 19 -6.10 10.52 3.96
C LYS A 19 -6.51 9.05 4.10
N ILE A 20 -6.47 8.32 2.98
CA ILE A 20 -6.77 6.90 2.90
C ILE A 20 -5.60 6.19 2.20
N ASP A 21 -5.03 5.17 2.85
CA ASP A 21 -3.95 4.37 2.28
C ASP A 21 -4.46 2.99 1.86
N ILE A 22 -4.33 2.67 0.57
CA ILE A 22 -4.69 1.36 0.00
C ILE A 22 -3.40 0.66 -0.42
N GLY A 23 -3.10 -0.50 0.17
CA GLY A 23 -1.91 -1.28 -0.17
C GLY A 23 -2.27 -2.71 -0.56
N VAL A 24 -1.63 -3.22 -1.60
CA VAL A 24 -1.64 -4.65 -1.93
C VAL A 24 -0.33 -5.24 -1.44
N TYR A 25 -0.41 -6.24 -0.58
CA TYR A 25 0.77 -6.93 -0.07
C TYR A 25 0.49 -8.44 -0.05
N ASP A 26 1.52 -9.23 -0.33
CA ASP A 26 1.46 -10.69 -0.19
C ASP A 26 2.11 -11.07 1.16
N PRO A 27 1.31 -11.48 2.17
CA PRO A 27 1.83 -11.93 3.46
C PRO A 27 2.60 -13.26 3.39
N THR A 28 2.43 -14.02 2.30
CA THR A 28 2.89 -15.40 2.18
C THR A 28 4.26 -15.48 1.51
N PHE A 29 4.48 -14.69 0.47
CA PHE A 29 5.70 -14.77 -0.33
C PHE A 29 6.70 -13.63 -0.09
N TYR A 30 6.35 -12.62 0.73
CA TYR A 30 7.17 -11.41 0.94
C TYR A 30 7.61 -10.72 -0.37
N THR A 31 6.92 -11.00 -1.48
CA THR A 31 7.17 -10.39 -2.78
C THR A 31 6.28 -9.17 -2.92
N ALA A 32 6.88 -7.99 -2.95
CA ALA A 32 6.17 -6.78 -3.35
C ALA A 32 5.81 -6.90 -4.84
N ILE A 33 4.53 -6.72 -5.17
CA ILE A 33 4.10 -6.55 -6.55
C ILE A 33 4.57 -5.15 -6.95
N ASP A 34 5.69 -5.09 -7.68
CA ASP A 34 6.19 -3.82 -8.20
C ASP A 34 5.43 -3.46 -9.49
N PHE A 35 5.04 -2.20 -9.59
CA PHE A 35 4.38 -1.66 -10.76
C PHE A 35 5.43 -0.93 -11.59
N THR A 36 5.56 -1.29 -12.87
CA THR A 36 6.57 -0.70 -13.76
C THR A 36 6.43 0.82 -13.88
N GLU A 37 5.20 1.33 -13.77
CA GLU A 37 4.88 2.76 -13.82
C GLU A 37 3.76 3.05 -12.83
N ASP A 38 3.82 4.20 -12.16
CA ASP A 38 2.80 4.62 -11.21
C ASP A 38 1.43 4.85 -11.89
N SER A 39 1.42 5.18 -13.18
CA SER A 39 0.23 5.31 -14.04
C SER A 39 -0.58 4.01 -14.16
N ASN A 40 0.03 2.86 -13.87
CA ASN A 40 -0.64 1.57 -13.92
C ASN A 40 -1.50 1.28 -12.67
N ILE A 41 -1.47 2.16 -11.67
CA ILE A 41 -2.34 2.08 -10.49
C ILE A 41 -3.36 3.21 -10.59
N THR A 42 -4.62 2.85 -10.85
CA THR A 42 -5.69 3.81 -11.07
C THR A 42 -6.88 3.54 -10.15
N VAL A 43 -7.57 4.61 -9.73
CA VAL A 43 -8.88 4.51 -9.09
C VAL A 43 -9.94 4.90 -10.09
N GLU A 44 -10.83 3.96 -10.42
CA GLU A 44 -12.00 4.27 -11.23
C GLU A 44 -13.01 5.10 -10.42
N GLY A 45 -13.58 6.14 -11.05
CA GLY A 45 -14.61 6.96 -10.43
C GLY A 45 -14.13 7.86 -9.29
N LEU A 46 -12.83 8.20 -9.24
CA LEU A 46 -12.29 9.09 -8.21
C LEU A 46 -12.98 10.48 -8.29
N PRO A 47 -13.64 10.96 -7.22
CA PRO A 47 -14.28 12.27 -7.20
C PRO A 47 -13.27 13.41 -7.43
N SER A 48 -13.72 14.53 -8.01
CA SER A 48 -12.85 15.68 -8.30
C SER A 48 -12.27 16.37 -7.06
N ASN A 49 -12.86 16.15 -5.88
CA ASN A 49 -12.34 16.62 -4.59
C ASN A 49 -11.30 15.65 -3.98
N CYS A 50 -10.97 14.56 -4.67
CA CYS A 50 -9.95 13.60 -4.27
C CYS A 50 -8.74 13.64 -5.22
N THR A 51 -7.57 13.35 -4.68
CA THR A 51 -6.33 13.16 -5.45
C THR A 51 -5.72 11.81 -5.09
N SER A 52 -5.05 11.17 -6.04
CA SER A 52 -4.36 9.89 -5.83
C SER A 52 -2.86 10.03 -6.05
N LYS A 53 -2.07 9.35 -5.22
CA LYS A 53 -0.62 9.29 -5.34
C LYS A 53 -0.13 7.88 -5.03
N VAL A 54 0.77 7.35 -5.87
CA VAL A 54 1.50 6.13 -5.55
C VAL A 54 2.66 6.48 -4.64
N VAL A 55 2.76 5.78 -3.51
CA VAL A 55 3.81 5.95 -2.50
C VAL A 55 4.57 4.64 -2.40
N ARG A 56 5.87 4.69 -2.69
CA ARG A 56 6.80 3.57 -2.57
C ARG A 56 7.70 3.85 -1.38
N PRO A 57 7.56 3.14 -0.25
CA PRO A 57 8.43 3.34 0.90
C PRO A 57 9.88 3.00 0.54
N ASP A 58 10.82 3.88 0.87
CA ASP A 58 12.24 3.55 0.77
C ASP A 58 12.55 2.50 1.86
N PRO A 59 13.09 1.33 1.49
CA PRO A 59 13.35 0.27 2.45
C PRO A 59 14.38 0.66 3.50
N ASP A 60 15.40 1.45 3.16
CA ASP A 60 16.43 1.88 4.10
C ASP A 60 15.87 2.89 5.11
N GLU A 61 15.01 3.80 4.67
CA GLU A 61 14.31 4.74 5.57
C GLU A 61 13.30 4.01 6.47
N ALA A 62 12.50 3.12 5.90
CA ALA A 62 11.53 2.32 6.66
C ALA A 62 12.22 1.45 7.72
N ILE A 63 13.39 0.87 7.39
CA ILE A 63 14.22 0.13 8.34
C ILE A 63 14.72 1.06 9.44
N LYS A 64 15.26 2.22 9.08
CA LYS A 64 15.82 3.19 10.02
C LYS A 64 14.77 3.70 11.02
N GLU A 65 13.55 3.99 10.58
CA GLU A 65 12.46 4.44 11.46
C GLU A 65 11.91 3.32 12.35
N ASN A 66 11.98 2.07 11.89
CA ASN A 66 11.48 0.89 12.59
C ASN A 66 12.59 0.03 13.22
N GLN A 67 13.81 0.55 13.35
CA GLN A 67 14.99 -0.19 13.82
C GLN A 67 14.79 -0.91 15.16
N LYS A 68 13.97 -0.35 16.06
CA LYS A 68 13.66 -0.96 17.36
C LYS A 68 12.68 -2.13 17.27
N THR A 69 11.89 -2.17 16.20
CA THR A 69 10.85 -3.17 15.93
C THR A 69 11.38 -4.32 15.08
N LEU A 70 12.47 -4.10 14.33
CA LEU A 70 13.14 -5.05 13.44
C LEU A 70 14.21 -5.87 14.18
N THR A 71 13.79 -6.67 15.16
CA THR A 71 14.68 -7.59 15.90
C THR A 71 14.83 -8.93 15.17
N ASP A 72 15.69 -9.86 15.61
CA ASP A 72 15.77 -11.21 15.03
C ASP A 72 14.42 -11.95 14.99
N ALA A 73 13.49 -11.59 15.86
CA ALA A 73 12.11 -12.10 15.83
C ALA A 73 11.34 -11.66 14.57
N PHE A 74 11.65 -10.51 13.96
CA PHE A 74 11.07 -10.07 12.69
C PHE A 74 11.45 -11.01 11.53
N PHE A 75 12.69 -11.48 11.50
CA PHE A 75 13.20 -12.36 10.44
C PHE A 75 12.84 -13.84 10.66
N ASN A 76 12.50 -14.21 11.90
CA ASN A 76 12.28 -15.60 12.31
C ASN A 76 10.85 -15.88 12.81
N ASP A 77 9.90 -14.95 12.64
CA ASP A 77 8.50 -15.16 13.01
C ASP A 77 7.75 -15.90 11.88
N PRO A 78 7.47 -17.20 12.03
CA PRO A 78 6.75 -17.98 11.02
C PRO A 78 5.25 -17.63 10.98
N THR A 79 4.75 -16.78 11.87
CA THR A 79 3.34 -16.35 11.91
C THR A 79 3.07 -15.12 11.04
N GLY A 80 4.09 -14.57 10.37
CA GLY A 80 3.93 -13.50 9.39
C GLY A 80 3.46 -12.22 10.07
N THR A 81 4.35 -11.58 10.83
CA THR A 81 4.04 -10.29 11.43
C THR A 81 3.64 -9.31 10.32
N ASP A 82 2.55 -8.58 10.54
CA ASP A 82 1.88 -7.62 9.64
C ASP A 82 2.77 -6.44 9.20
N MET A 83 4.06 -6.50 9.54
CA MET A 83 5.08 -5.49 9.38
C MET A 83 5.71 -5.50 7.98
N SER A 84 5.57 -6.56 7.17
CA SER A 84 5.96 -6.51 5.75
C SER A 84 5.20 -5.42 4.96
N LYS A 85 4.04 -4.99 5.46
CA LYS A 85 3.26 -3.84 4.98
C LYS A 85 4.02 -2.51 4.99
N ILE A 86 5.09 -2.37 5.79
CA ILE A 86 5.87 -1.11 5.82
C ILE A 86 6.63 -0.87 4.52
N PHE A 87 6.88 -1.93 3.74
CA PHE A 87 7.57 -1.85 2.44
C PHE A 87 6.61 -1.90 1.25
N ALA A 88 5.32 -2.14 1.49
CA ALA A 88 4.35 -2.27 0.41
C ALA A 88 4.13 -0.93 -0.29
N THR A 89 4.12 -0.95 -1.64
CA THR A 89 3.63 0.17 -2.44
C THR A 89 2.17 0.45 -2.08
N LYS A 90 1.86 1.72 -1.81
CA LYS A 90 0.52 2.17 -1.42
C LYS A 90 -0.02 3.15 -2.45
N LEU A 91 -1.31 3.08 -2.68
CA LEU A 91 -2.11 4.11 -3.31
C LEU A 91 -2.72 4.98 -2.20
N GLU A 92 -2.20 6.19 -2.07
CA GLU A 92 -2.68 7.19 -1.12
C GLU A 92 -3.75 8.05 -1.82
N LEU A 93 -4.93 8.12 -1.20
CA LEU A 93 -5.99 9.03 -1.60
C LEU A 93 -6.09 10.16 -0.58
N THR A 94 -6.10 11.40 -1.07
CA THR A 94 -6.39 12.59 -0.26
C THR A 94 -7.66 13.24 -0.76
N CYS A 95 -8.71 13.16 0.05
CA CYS A 95 -10.05 13.67 -0.26
C CYS A 95 -10.42 14.84 0.65
N GLN A 96 -10.84 15.96 0.06
CA GLN A 96 -11.39 17.08 0.82
C GLN A 96 -12.77 16.71 1.37
N PRO A 97 -13.09 17.10 2.62
CA PRO A 97 -14.42 16.89 3.16
C PRO A 97 -15.46 17.56 2.26
N GLU A 98 -16.54 16.85 1.95
CA GLU A 98 -17.72 17.47 1.37
C GLU A 98 -18.29 18.44 2.41
N GLY A 99 -18.34 19.73 2.04
CA GLY A 99 -18.86 20.81 2.88
C GLY A 99 -20.38 20.74 3.09
#